data_AF-A0A943SCB6-F1
#
_entry.id   AF-A0A943SCB6-F1
#
_cell.length_a   1.000
_cell.length_b   1.000
_cell.length_c   1.000
_cell.angle_alpha   90.00
_cell.angle_beta   90.00
_cell.angle_gamma   90.00
#
_symmetry.space_group_name_H-M   'P 1'
#
loop_
_entity.id
_entity.type
_entity.pdbx_description
1 polymer ?
#
loop_
_entity_poly.entity_id
_entity_poly.type
_entity_poly.pdbx_seq_one_letter_code
_entity_poly.pdbx_strand_id
1 'polypeptide(L)'
;VAKVDEKSGVVTAVAAGTAIITATAVDGSKVTATCKITVTNPVVKVTKVTLNKTTASVVKGKTLTLTATVTPTNATNKNVTWKSSNTKIATVDGNGKVTAVAAGTATITCTAADGSRKSATCKITVTNPAVKVTKLRMNKTSVDLLKGKTVQLKVTVTPSNATNKAVTWTSSNKRIATVTSNGLVKAVRTGTVTITARAKDGSGKKVTCKINVYADSVESYVARIYTKALGRDPEPAGLKYWVGEIKAGRKTAVQVAEMFFFAPEFTNKKLNNKEYVKVLYRTFMGREADQGGLNYWIDRLNKGESRKSVLKAFAGCPEFKAIVKSFGL
;
A
#
# COMPACT_ATOMS: atom_id res chain seq x y z
N VAL A 1 28.20 -68.03 -5.24
CA VAL A 1 26.74 -67.81 -5.40
C VAL A 1 25.95 -68.68 -4.42
N ALA A 2 26.11 -70.01 -4.46
CA ALA A 2 25.57 -70.93 -3.46
C ALA A 2 26.62 -72.01 -3.11
N LYS A 3 26.50 -72.62 -1.93
CA LYS A 3 27.28 -73.78 -1.48
C LYS A 3 26.33 -74.98 -1.37
N VAL A 4 26.78 -76.16 -1.75
CA VAL A 4 26.01 -77.41 -1.64
C VAL A 4 26.70 -78.33 -0.66
N ASP A 5 25.93 -78.93 0.23
CA ASP A 5 26.38 -80.05 1.05
C ASP A 5 26.38 -81.34 0.21
N GLU A 6 27.55 -81.94 -0.02
CA GLU A 6 27.75 -83.04 -0.97
C GLU A 6 27.00 -84.33 -0.58
N LYS A 7 26.61 -84.49 0.69
CA LYS A 7 25.93 -85.70 1.20
C LYS A 7 24.42 -85.56 1.26
N SER A 8 23.93 -84.39 1.70
CA SER A 8 22.50 -84.13 1.89
C SER A 8 21.85 -83.38 0.72
N GLY A 9 22.65 -82.77 -0.17
CA GLY A 9 22.16 -81.95 -1.27
C GLY A 9 21.61 -80.58 -0.86
N VAL A 10 21.73 -80.19 0.42
CA VAL A 10 21.24 -78.89 0.92
C VAL A 10 22.04 -77.74 0.31
N VAL A 11 21.32 -76.78 -0.28
CA VAL A 11 21.91 -75.59 -0.93
C VAL A 11 21.81 -74.38 -0.01
N THR A 12 22.94 -73.76 0.33
CA THR A 12 23.03 -72.52 1.09
C THR A 12 23.41 -71.35 0.18
N ALA A 13 22.60 -70.29 0.15
CA ALA A 13 22.93 -69.07 -0.58
C ALA A 13 24.11 -68.33 0.08
N VAL A 14 25.09 -67.90 -0.72
CA VAL A 14 26.31 -67.23 -0.22
C VAL A 14 26.40 -65.78 -0.70
N ALA A 15 26.11 -65.53 -1.97
CA ALA A 15 26.18 -64.19 -2.56
C ALA A 15 25.27 -64.11 -3.78
N ALA A 16 24.79 -62.91 -4.09
CA ALA A 16 23.96 -62.69 -5.27
C ALA A 16 24.69 -63.12 -6.55
N GLY A 17 23.94 -63.72 -7.47
CA GLY A 17 24.46 -64.25 -8.73
C GLY A 17 23.72 -65.52 -9.15
N THR A 18 24.20 -66.15 -10.20
CA THR A 18 23.64 -67.41 -10.71
C THR A 18 24.67 -68.53 -10.58
N ALA A 19 24.25 -69.68 -10.06
CA ALA A 19 25.01 -70.91 -10.03
C ALA A 19 24.21 -72.03 -10.71
N ILE A 20 24.93 -72.99 -11.29
CA ILE A 20 24.35 -74.26 -11.71
C ILE A 20 24.86 -75.31 -10.73
N ILE A 21 23.94 -76.03 -10.10
CA ILE A 21 24.25 -77.18 -9.25
C ILE A 21 24.09 -78.42 -10.12
N THR A 22 25.09 -79.28 -10.14
CA THR A 22 25.08 -80.56 -10.87
C THR A 22 25.13 -81.70 -9.88
N ALA A 23 24.15 -82.59 -9.93
CA ALA A 23 24.17 -83.87 -9.24
C ALA A 23 24.59 -84.97 -10.23
N THR A 24 25.50 -85.86 -9.84
CA THR A 24 26.01 -86.95 -10.67
C THR A 24 25.76 -88.29 -9.98
N ALA A 25 25.20 -89.26 -10.69
CA ALA A 25 24.98 -90.61 -10.18
C ALA A 25 26.34 -91.28 -9.85
N VAL A 26 26.42 -91.89 -8.66
CA VAL A 26 27.66 -92.49 -8.12
C VAL A 26 27.87 -93.95 -8.53
N ASP A 27 26.92 -94.55 -9.23
CA ASP A 27 26.93 -95.96 -9.70
C ASP A 27 27.81 -96.20 -10.94
N GLY A 28 28.58 -95.20 -11.37
CA GLY A 28 29.45 -95.26 -12.55
C GLY A 28 28.76 -94.97 -13.88
N SER A 29 27.43 -94.75 -13.89
CA SER A 29 26.66 -94.44 -15.10
C SER A 29 26.95 -93.06 -15.71
N LYS A 30 27.55 -92.15 -14.92
CA LYS A 30 27.81 -90.73 -15.27
C LYS A 30 26.55 -89.92 -15.60
N VAL A 31 25.36 -90.39 -15.25
CA VAL A 31 24.12 -89.63 -15.42
C VAL A 31 24.16 -88.39 -14.53
N THR A 32 23.85 -87.22 -15.09
CA THR A 32 23.80 -85.95 -14.33
C THR A 32 22.45 -85.26 -14.44
N ALA A 33 22.10 -84.50 -13.41
CA ALA A 33 20.99 -83.57 -13.41
C ALA A 33 21.48 -82.20 -12.96
N THR A 34 20.96 -81.12 -13.56
CA THR A 34 21.38 -79.76 -13.21
C THR A 34 20.22 -78.89 -12.76
N CYS A 35 20.50 -77.97 -11.83
CA CYS A 35 19.54 -76.98 -11.35
C CYS A 35 20.18 -75.59 -11.35
N LYS A 36 19.57 -74.63 -12.04
CA LYS A 36 20.01 -73.23 -12.03
C LYS A 36 19.44 -72.52 -10.80
N ILE A 37 20.32 -72.07 -9.92
CA ILE A 37 20.00 -71.29 -8.73
C ILE A 37 20.37 -69.84 -8.98
N THR A 38 19.42 -68.93 -8.79
CA THR A 38 19.67 -67.48 -8.80
C THR A 38 19.46 -66.92 -7.40
N VAL A 39 20.52 -66.40 -6.81
CA VAL A 39 20.50 -65.71 -5.52
C VAL A 39 20.40 -64.21 -5.78
N THR A 40 19.43 -63.53 -5.16
CA THR A 40 19.24 -62.08 -5.27
C THR A 40 19.55 -61.39 -3.94
N ASN A 41 20.01 -60.14 -3.99
CA ASN A 41 20.15 -59.33 -2.79
C ASN A 41 18.77 -59.07 -2.13
N PRO A 42 18.70 -58.98 -0.79
CA PRO A 42 17.46 -58.65 -0.10
C PRO A 42 16.98 -57.23 -0.45
N VAL A 43 15.68 -57.06 -0.67
CA VAL A 43 15.08 -55.75 -0.95
C VAL A 43 14.97 -54.95 0.35
N VAL A 44 15.66 -53.82 0.43
CA VAL A 44 15.56 -52.86 1.54
C VAL A 44 14.44 -51.87 1.23
N LYS A 45 13.33 -51.97 1.96
CA LYS A 45 12.18 -51.06 1.81
C LYS A 45 12.38 -49.75 2.55
N VAL A 46 11.75 -48.69 2.04
CA VAL A 46 11.62 -47.39 2.71
C VAL A 46 10.78 -47.58 3.98
N THR A 47 11.28 -47.05 5.09
CA THR A 47 10.63 -47.05 6.40
C THR A 47 10.03 -45.70 6.76
N LYS A 48 10.57 -44.61 6.18
CA LYS A 48 10.11 -43.23 6.41
C LYS A 48 10.33 -42.35 5.19
N VAL A 49 9.38 -41.45 4.95
CA VAL A 49 9.53 -40.29 4.05
C VAL A 49 9.40 -39.04 4.91
N THR A 50 10.24 -38.04 4.69
CA THR A 50 10.12 -36.70 5.30
C THR A 50 10.14 -35.63 4.23
N LEU A 51 9.50 -34.50 4.52
CA LEU A 51 9.55 -33.30 3.69
C LEU A 51 10.30 -32.19 4.42
N ASN A 52 10.96 -31.30 3.68
CA ASN A 52 11.58 -30.10 4.23
C ASN A 52 10.59 -29.11 4.87
N LYS A 53 9.28 -29.25 4.58
CA LYS A 53 8.20 -28.43 5.13
C LYS A 53 6.95 -29.28 5.35
N THR A 54 6.23 -29.00 6.44
CA THR A 54 4.91 -29.59 6.74
C THR A 54 3.76 -28.62 6.45
N THR A 55 4.05 -27.32 6.37
CA THR A 55 3.11 -26.27 5.95
C THR A 55 3.82 -25.17 5.17
N ALA A 56 3.14 -24.52 4.22
CA ALA A 56 3.63 -23.31 3.57
C ALA A 56 2.49 -22.41 3.07
N SER A 57 2.76 -21.11 2.97
CA SER A 57 1.88 -20.13 2.32
C SER A 57 2.52 -19.63 1.03
N VAL A 58 1.81 -19.68 -0.10
CA VAL A 58 2.32 -19.31 -1.42
C VAL A 58 1.34 -18.38 -2.12
N VAL A 59 1.83 -17.29 -2.71
CA VAL A 59 0.98 -16.37 -3.48
C VAL A 59 0.58 -17.02 -4.80
N LYS A 60 -0.68 -16.86 -5.23
CA LYS A 60 -1.20 -17.33 -6.52
C LYS A 60 -0.24 -16.97 -7.67
N GLY A 61 0.04 -17.96 -8.53
CA GLY A 61 0.97 -17.84 -9.65
C GLY A 61 2.46 -18.00 -9.29
N LYS A 62 2.81 -18.08 -8.00
CA LYS A 62 4.17 -18.40 -7.54
C LYS A 62 4.33 -19.89 -7.27
N THR A 63 5.58 -20.30 -7.12
CA THR A 63 5.96 -21.70 -6.93
C THR A 63 6.77 -21.88 -5.65
N LEU A 64 6.80 -23.11 -5.16
CA LEU A 64 7.55 -23.56 -3.99
C LEU A 64 8.06 -24.97 -4.26
N THR A 65 9.32 -25.26 -3.98
CA THR A 65 9.84 -26.63 -4.08
C THR A 65 9.80 -27.33 -2.73
N LEU A 66 9.18 -28.51 -2.69
CA LEU A 66 9.25 -29.46 -1.58
C LEU A 66 10.31 -30.51 -1.89
N THR A 67 11.17 -30.77 -0.92
CA THR A 67 12.23 -31.79 -1.04
C THR A 67 11.85 -32.97 -0.15
N ALA A 68 11.86 -34.17 -0.72
CA ALA A 68 11.60 -35.40 -0.01
C ALA A 68 12.91 -36.11 0.37
N THR A 69 12.96 -36.70 1.56
CA THR A 69 14.06 -37.56 2.02
C THR A 69 13.50 -38.92 2.40
N VAL A 70 14.10 -39.99 1.89
CA VAL A 70 13.71 -41.38 2.17
C VAL A 70 14.70 -42.03 3.13
N THR A 71 14.20 -42.86 4.04
CA THR A 71 15.00 -43.62 5.01
C THR A 71 14.61 -45.10 4.91
N PRO A 72 15.56 -46.05 4.99
CA PRO A 72 17.00 -45.85 5.12
C PRO A 72 17.66 -45.38 3.81
N THR A 73 18.87 -44.81 3.91
CA THR A 73 19.61 -44.28 2.75
C THR A 73 20.07 -45.37 1.78
N ASN A 74 20.07 -46.63 2.19
CA ASN A 74 20.35 -47.80 1.36
C ASN A 74 19.09 -48.51 0.85
N ALA A 75 17.90 -47.89 0.93
CA ALA A 75 16.69 -48.43 0.33
C ALA A 75 16.91 -48.75 -1.16
N THR A 76 16.44 -49.93 -1.59
CA THR A 76 16.67 -50.46 -2.94
C THR A 76 15.98 -49.60 -4.01
N ASN A 77 14.82 -48.99 -3.69
CA ASN A 77 14.13 -48.01 -4.54
C ASN A 77 13.84 -46.74 -3.74
N LYS A 78 14.41 -45.61 -4.17
CA LYS A 78 14.31 -44.29 -3.51
C LYS A 78 13.36 -43.33 -4.22
N ASN A 79 12.73 -43.77 -5.30
CA ASN A 79 11.83 -42.93 -6.07
C ASN A 79 10.60 -42.59 -5.23
N VAL A 80 10.01 -41.43 -5.51
CA VAL A 80 8.79 -40.96 -4.83
C VAL A 80 7.78 -40.49 -5.87
N THR A 81 6.50 -40.55 -5.49
CA THR A 81 5.40 -40.00 -6.27
C THR A 81 4.75 -38.86 -5.49
N TRP A 82 4.31 -37.84 -6.23
CA TRP A 82 3.68 -36.65 -5.67
C TRP A 82 2.22 -36.57 -6.08
N LYS A 83 1.36 -36.15 -5.15
CA LYS A 83 -0.06 -35.94 -5.39
C LYS A 83 -0.55 -34.70 -4.66
N SER A 84 -1.36 -33.89 -5.34
CA SER A 84 -2.15 -32.83 -4.69
C SER A 84 -3.54 -33.34 -4.35
N SER A 85 -4.05 -32.96 -3.18
CA SER A 85 -5.45 -33.20 -2.81
C SER A 85 -6.43 -32.36 -3.62
N ASN A 86 -6.00 -31.22 -4.18
CA ASN A 86 -6.82 -30.35 -5.02
C ASN A 86 -5.97 -29.54 -6.01
N THR A 87 -5.91 -30.02 -7.25
CA THR A 87 -5.13 -29.39 -8.34
C THR A 87 -5.69 -28.05 -8.79
N LYS A 88 -6.96 -27.72 -8.50
CA LYS A 88 -7.53 -26.38 -8.76
C LYS A 88 -6.97 -25.33 -7.80
N ILE A 89 -6.41 -25.73 -6.66
CA ILE A 89 -5.82 -24.83 -5.66
C ILE A 89 -4.28 -24.84 -5.76
N ALA A 90 -3.65 -26.02 -5.77
CA ALA A 90 -2.22 -26.15 -5.95
C ALA A 90 -1.88 -27.44 -6.70
N THR A 91 -0.97 -27.37 -7.66
CA THR A 91 -0.42 -28.54 -8.38
C THR A 91 0.98 -28.85 -7.88
N VAL A 92 1.46 -30.06 -8.13
CA VAL A 92 2.84 -30.49 -7.84
C VAL A 92 3.32 -31.35 -9.01
N ASP A 93 4.56 -31.16 -9.45
CA ASP A 93 5.18 -31.99 -10.49
C ASP A 93 5.96 -33.18 -9.88
N GLY A 94 6.56 -34.02 -10.74
CA GLY A 94 7.34 -35.19 -10.32
C GLY A 94 8.60 -34.85 -9.49
N ASN A 95 9.05 -33.60 -9.54
CA ASN A 95 10.24 -33.12 -8.83
C ASN A 95 9.89 -32.39 -7.52
N GLY A 96 8.61 -32.38 -7.11
CA GLY A 96 8.15 -31.71 -5.90
C GLY A 96 7.98 -30.19 -6.04
N LYS A 97 8.00 -29.64 -7.25
CA LYS A 97 7.70 -28.21 -7.49
C LYS A 97 6.19 -28.00 -7.43
N VAL A 98 5.77 -27.29 -6.39
CA VAL A 98 4.39 -26.90 -6.16
C VAL A 98 4.09 -25.59 -6.87
N THR A 99 3.01 -25.51 -7.65
CA THR A 99 2.51 -24.28 -8.28
C THR A 99 1.18 -23.86 -7.67
N ALA A 100 1.09 -22.62 -7.19
CA ALA A 100 -0.12 -22.07 -6.59
C ALA A 100 -1.11 -21.59 -7.66
N VAL A 101 -2.30 -22.21 -7.75
CA VAL A 101 -3.27 -21.99 -8.84
C VAL A 101 -4.39 -21.03 -8.43
N ALA A 102 -5.03 -21.25 -7.28
CA ALA A 102 -6.14 -20.43 -6.79
C ALA A 102 -6.13 -20.33 -5.27
N ALA A 103 -6.69 -19.25 -4.71
CA ALA A 103 -6.76 -19.06 -3.27
C ALA A 103 -7.54 -20.20 -2.59
N GLY A 104 -7.01 -20.71 -1.48
CA GLY A 104 -7.56 -21.86 -0.78
C GLY A 104 -6.47 -22.70 -0.11
N THR A 105 -6.80 -23.93 0.28
CA THR A 105 -5.83 -24.87 0.86
C THR A 105 -5.82 -26.20 0.12
N ALA A 106 -4.64 -26.79 -0.07
CA ALA A 106 -4.45 -28.12 -0.62
C ALA A 106 -3.31 -28.83 0.11
N THR A 107 -3.41 -30.14 0.25
CA THR A 107 -2.35 -30.97 0.83
C THR A 107 -1.56 -31.63 -0.29
N ILE A 108 -0.25 -31.47 -0.27
CA ILE A 108 0.68 -32.19 -1.14
C ILE A 108 1.20 -33.41 -0.39
N THR A 109 1.02 -34.59 -0.98
CA THR A 109 1.48 -35.87 -0.43
C THR A 109 2.62 -36.41 -1.29
N CYS A 110 3.71 -36.78 -0.65
CA CYS A 110 4.84 -37.48 -1.24
C CYS A 110 4.83 -38.93 -0.72
N THR A 111 4.80 -39.92 -1.61
CA THR A 111 4.69 -41.35 -1.28
C THR A 111 5.86 -42.13 -1.87
N ALA A 112 6.44 -43.06 -1.10
CA ALA A 112 7.52 -43.92 -1.56
C ALA A 112 7.08 -44.83 -2.73
N ALA A 113 7.93 -44.87 -3.75
CA ALA A 113 7.90 -45.68 -4.98
C ALA A 113 7.85 -47.21 -4.81
N ASP A 114 8.33 -47.68 -3.66
CA ASP A 114 8.78 -49.06 -3.45
C ASP A 114 7.68 -50.00 -2.92
N GLY A 115 6.45 -49.52 -2.81
CA GLY A 115 5.32 -50.29 -2.26
C GLY A 115 5.25 -50.34 -0.72
N SER A 116 6.17 -49.66 -0.01
CA SER A 116 6.14 -49.56 1.47
C SER A 116 4.95 -48.75 2.00
N ARG A 117 4.27 -47.98 1.13
CA ARG A 117 3.17 -47.05 1.45
C ARG A 117 3.54 -45.96 2.46
N LYS A 118 4.84 -45.71 2.68
CA LYS A 118 5.30 -44.60 3.52
C LYS A 118 5.12 -43.28 2.78
N SER A 119 4.61 -42.28 3.49
CA SER A 119 4.33 -40.97 2.91
C SER A 119 4.59 -39.83 3.91
N ALA A 120 4.71 -38.63 3.36
CA ALA A 120 4.74 -37.38 4.11
C ALA A 120 3.89 -36.33 3.40
N THR A 121 3.34 -35.39 4.17
CA THR A 121 2.41 -34.38 3.66
C THR A 121 2.86 -32.97 3.99
N CYS A 122 2.56 -32.03 3.11
CA CYS A 122 2.69 -30.60 3.34
C CYS A 122 1.38 -29.87 3.02
N LYS A 123 0.84 -29.10 3.98
CA LYS A 123 -0.33 -28.26 3.76
C LYS A 123 0.07 -26.94 3.09
N ILE A 124 -0.43 -26.71 1.89
CA ILE A 124 -0.21 -25.50 1.10
C ILE A 124 -1.43 -24.59 1.25
N THR A 125 -1.21 -23.38 1.71
CA THR A 125 -2.21 -22.29 1.72
C THR A 125 -1.88 -21.32 0.61
N VAL A 126 -2.79 -21.15 -0.35
CA VAL A 126 -2.62 -20.22 -1.46
C VAL A 126 -3.35 -18.92 -1.15
N THR A 127 -2.65 -17.79 -1.27
CA THR A 127 -3.21 -16.45 -1.07
C THR A 127 -3.23 -15.67 -2.38
N ASN A 128 -4.17 -14.73 -2.52
CA ASN A 128 -4.18 -13.83 -3.68
C ASN A 128 -3.03 -12.79 -3.57
N PRO A 129 -2.53 -12.25 -4.69
CA PRO A 129 -1.59 -11.15 -4.67
C PRO A 129 -2.20 -9.94 -3.96
N ALA A 130 -1.40 -9.24 -3.16
CA ALA A 130 -1.85 -8.03 -2.50
C ALA A 130 -2.13 -6.94 -3.55
N VAL A 131 -3.33 -6.36 -3.52
CA VAL A 131 -3.68 -5.19 -4.32
C VAL A 131 -3.16 -3.95 -3.60
N LYS A 132 -2.20 -3.26 -4.20
CA LYS A 132 -1.58 -2.06 -3.63
C LYS A 132 -2.41 -0.81 -3.92
N VAL A 133 -2.28 0.18 -3.03
CA VAL A 133 -2.79 1.54 -3.20
C VAL A 133 -2.09 2.22 -4.36
N THR A 134 -2.85 2.79 -5.29
CA THR A 134 -2.34 3.55 -6.44
C THR A 134 -2.48 5.04 -6.26
N LYS A 135 -3.50 5.50 -5.51
CA LYS A 135 -3.77 6.92 -5.25
C LYS A 135 -4.42 7.12 -3.88
N LEU A 136 -4.05 8.21 -3.23
CA LEU A 136 -4.72 8.75 -2.05
C LEU A 136 -5.31 10.12 -2.39
N ARG A 137 -6.50 10.41 -1.88
CA ARG A 137 -7.11 11.75 -1.95
C ARG A 137 -7.54 12.18 -0.55
N MET A 138 -7.23 13.42 -0.18
CA MET A 138 -7.70 14.00 1.07
C MET A 138 -8.93 14.88 0.80
N ASN A 139 -9.86 14.95 1.76
CA ASN A 139 -11.05 15.80 1.66
C ASN A 139 -10.73 17.30 1.61
N LYS A 140 -9.56 17.71 2.12
CA LYS A 140 -9.06 19.08 2.10
C LYS A 140 -7.57 19.08 1.79
N THR A 141 -7.11 20.06 1.03
CA THR A 141 -5.68 20.26 0.70
C THR A 141 -5.07 21.45 1.44
N SER A 142 -5.91 22.40 1.89
CA SER A 142 -5.53 23.49 2.78
C SER A 142 -6.65 23.78 3.78
N VAL A 143 -6.30 24.10 5.02
CA VAL A 143 -7.24 24.52 6.07
C VAL A 143 -6.64 25.65 6.89
N ASP A 144 -7.43 26.70 7.08
CA ASP A 144 -7.17 27.78 8.02
C ASP A 144 -7.88 27.47 9.34
N LEU A 145 -7.16 27.52 10.46
CA LEU A 145 -7.69 27.24 11.80
C LEU A 145 -7.28 28.31 12.79
N LEU A 146 -8.18 28.60 13.74
CA LEU A 146 -7.81 29.34 14.94
C LEU A 146 -7.11 28.41 15.94
N LYS A 147 -6.16 28.97 16.71
CA LYS A 147 -5.47 28.25 17.79
C LYS A 147 -6.48 27.54 18.70
N GLY A 148 -6.20 26.28 19.06
CA GLY A 148 -7.04 25.45 19.90
C GLY A 148 -8.19 24.74 19.16
N LYS A 149 -8.55 25.17 17.95
CA LYS A 149 -9.58 24.50 17.13
C LYS A 149 -9.04 23.24 16.44
N THR A 150 -9.96 22.43 15.94
CA THR A 150 -9.66 21.14 15.33
C THR A 150 -10.32 21.00 13.96
N VAL A 151 -9.73 20.17 13.09
CA VAL A 151 -10.34 19.74 11.82
C VAL A 151 -10.15 18.24 11.62
N GLN A 152 -11.19 17.58 11.14
CA GLN A 152 -11.11 16.18 10.72
C GLN A 152 -10.69 16.10 9.24
N LEU A 153 -9.52 15.52 9.00
CA LEU A 153 -9.07 15.13 7.67
C LEU A 153 -9.51 13.69 7.40
N LYS A 154 -9.97 13.42 6.17
CA LYS A 154 -10.39 12.10 5.71
C LYS A 154 -9.62 11.76 4.45
N VAL A 155 -9.17 10.50 4.34
CA VAL A 155 -8.45 9.98 3.17
C VAL A 155 -9.29 8.94 2.47
N THR A 156 -9.48 9.12 1.17
CA THR A 156 -10.04 8.12 0.27
C THR A 156 -8.90 7.37 -0.42
N VAL A 157 -8.99 6.03 -0.43
CA VAL A 157 -7.98 5.12 -0.98
C VAL A 157 -8.48 4.58 -2.32
N THR A 158 -7.60 4.57 -3.32
CA THR A 158 -7.83 3.97 -4.63
C THR A 158 -6.71 2.97 -4.93
N PRO A 159 -7.03 1.75 -5.43
CA PRO A 159 -8.38 1.25 -5.70
C PRO A 159 -9.15 0.87 -4.42
N SER A 160 -10.47 0.76 -4.51
CA SER A 160 -11.34 0.42 -3.38
C SER A 160 -11.16 -1.02 -2.89
N ASN A 161 -10.54 -1.91 -3.68
CA ASN A 161 -10.20 -3.27 -3.31
C ASN A 161 -8.73 -3.44 -2.87
N ALA A 162 -8.01 -2.34 -2.60
CA ALA A 162 -6.66 -2.43 -2.03
C ALA A 162 -6.67 -3.28 -0.74
N THR A 163 -5.74 -4.24 -0.65
CA THR A 163 -5.71 -5.24 0.44
C THR A 163 -5.39 -4.60 1.79
N ASN A 164 -4.60 -3.52 1.81
CA ASN A 164 -4.33 -2.73 3.00
C ASN A 164 -4.62 -1.24 2.71
N LYS A 165 -5.66 -0.70 3.33
CA LYS A 165 -6.10 0.70 3.17
C LYS A 165 -5.65 1.62 4.30
N ALA A 166 -4.91 1.08 5.28
CA ALA A 166 -4.51 1.86 6.44
C ALA A 166 -3.49 2.94 6.05
N VAL A 167 -3.56 4.06 6.74
CA VAL A 167 -2.63 5.18 6.58
C VAL A 167 -1.94 5.53 7.89
N THR A 168 -0.72 6.07 7.82
CA THR A 168 -0.05 6.77 8.92
C THR A 168 -0.19 8.27 8.74
N TRP A 169 -0.49 8.98 9.82
CA TRP A 169 -0.55 10.44 9.86
C TRP A 169 0.71 11.02 10.51
N THR A 170 1.23 12.09 9.95
CA THR A 170 2.34 12.85 10.52
C THR A 170 2.11 14.35 10.38
N SER A 171 2.68 15.12 11.29
CA SER A 171 2.76 16.58 11.21
C SER A 171 4.22 16.97 11.01
N SER A 172 4.50 17.88 10.07
CA SER A 172 5.86 18.40 9.86
C SER A 172 6.37 19.22 11.05
N ASN A 173 5.47 19.72 11.90
CA ASN A 173 5.82 20.43 13.13
C ASN A 173 4.70 20.31 14.18
N LYS A 174 4.86 19.37 15.11
CA LYS A 174 3.89 19.11 16.20
C LYS A 174 3.70 20.30 17.15
N ARG A 175 4.63 21.26 17.20
CA ARG A 175 4.49 22.49 18.00
C ARG A 175 3.45 23.45 17.39
N ILE A 176 3.18 23.36 16.09
CA ILE A 176 2.18 24.19 15.37
C ILE A 176 0.84 23.46 15.32
N ALA A 177 0.81 22.20 14.87
CA ALA A 177 -0.39 21.36 14.92
C ALA A 177 -0.05 19.88 15.13
N THR A 178 -0.87 19.19 15.90
CA THR A 178 -0.80 17.73 16.08
C THR A 178 -1.86 17.04 15.24
N VAL A 179 -1.63 15.77 14.89
CA VAL A 179 -2.61 14.92 14.21
C VAL A 179 -2.65 13.55 14.88
N THR A 180 -3.85 13.04 15.11
CA THR A 180 -4.09 11.70 15.67
C THR A 180 -3.98 10.60 14.60
N SER A 181 -4.03 9.34 15.02
CA SER A 181 -4.06 8.18 14.10
C SER A 181 -5.31 8.11 13.21
N ASN A 182 -6.41 8.76 13.60
CA ASN A 182 -7.64 8.86 12.81
C ASN A 182 -7.75 10.17 11.99
N GLY A 183 -6.71 11.01 11.96
CA GLY A 183 -6.68 12.22 11.12
C GLY A 183 -7.36 13.46 11.73
N LEU A 184 -7.61 13.48 13.05
CA LEU A 184 -8.05 14.67 13.75
C LEU A 184 -6.84 15.58 14.00
N VAL A 185 -6.85 16.75 13.39
CA VAL A 185 -5.81 17.77 13.54
C VAL A 185 -6.22 18.76 14.62
N LYS A 186 -5.32 19.09 15.55
CA LYS A 186 -5.51 20.14 16.57
C LYS A 186 -4.48 21.24 16.37
N ALA A 187 -4.94 22.48 16.27
CA ALA A 187 -4.09 23.66 16.18
C ALA A 187 -3.51 24.01 17.57
N VAL A 188 -2.19 24.07 17.68
CA VAL A 188 -1.46 24.26 18.95
C VAL A 188 -0.87 25.66 19.05
N ARG A 189 -0.17 26.11 18.00
CA ARG A 189 0.51 27.41 17.96
C ARG A 189 0.38 28.01 16.56
N THR A 190 0.42 29.32 16.48
CA THR A 190 0.38 30.04 15.20
C THR A 190 1.52 29.61 14.27
N GLY A 191 1.25 29.68 12.97
CA GLY A 191 2.17 29.32 11.90
C GLY A 191 1.60 28.28 10.94
N THR A 192 2.43 27.88 9.98
CA THR A 192 2.04 26.95 8.92
C THR A 192 2.71 25.60 9.10
N VAL A 193 1.95 24.53 8.90
CA VAL A 193 2.44 23.14 9.01
C VAL A 193 1.78 22.25 7.97
N THR A 194 2.49 21.22 7.54
CA THR A 194 1.98 20.23 6.60
C THR A 194 1.62 18.95 7.33
N ILE A 195 0.37 18.52 7.21
CA ILE A 195 -0.10 17.22 7.65
C ILE A 195 0.00 16.24 6.49
N THR A 196 0.61 15.08 6.72
CA THR A 196 0.82 14.04 5.70
C THR A 196 0.10 12.76 6.10
N ALA A 197 -0.65 12.17 5.17
CA ALA A 197 -1.13 10.79 5.27
C ALA A 197 -0.36 9.92 4.27
N ARG A 198 0.21 8.80 4.72
CA ARG A 198 0.98 7.84 3.90
C ARG A 198 0.35 6.45 3.98
N ALA A 199 0.22 5.76 2.85
CA ALA A 199 -0.27 4.38 2.81
C ALA A 199 0.70 3.41 3.52
N LYS A 200 0.15 2.51 4.34
CA LYS A 200 0.92 1.48 5.09
C LYS A 200 1.22 0.22 4.29
N ASP A 201 0.72 0.13 3.06
CA ASP A 201 0.85 -1.08 2.23
C ASP A 201 2.19 -1.16 1.49
N GLY A 202 3.11 -0.21 1.67
CA GLY A 202 4.40 -0.18 0.97
C GLY A 202 4.35 0.35 -0.46
N SER A 203 3.21 0.86 -0.94
CA SER A 203 3.09 1.51 -2.26
C SER A 203 3.84 2.84 -2.38
N GLY A 204 4.29 3.41 -1.26
CA GLY A 204 4.93 4.72 -1.19
C GLY A 204 3.98 5.92 -1.36
N LYS A 205 2.69 5.69 -1.61
CA LYS A 205 1.71 6.77 -1.85
C LYS A 205 1.48 7.63 -0.60
N LYS A 206 1.41 8.94 -0.79
CA LYS A 206 1.12 9.94 0.25
C LYS A 206 0.24 11.06 -0.30
N VAL A 207 -0.46 11.74 0.59
CA VAL A 207 -1.22 12.97 0.32
C VAL A 207 -1.01 13.94 1.48
N THR A 208 -1.02 15.24 1.20
CA THR A 208 -0.75 16.28 2.19
C THR A 208 -1.90 17.28 2.28
N CYS A 209 -1.98 17.93 3.44
CA CYS A 209 -2.81 19.11 3.65
C CYS A 209 -2.00 20.17 4.40
N LYS A 210 -2.02 21.39 3.86
CA LYS A 210 -1.46 22.57 4.52
C LYS A 210 -2.41 23.05 5.61
N ILE A 211 -1.90 23.31 6.79
CA ILE A 211 -2.65 23.88 7.91
C ILE A 211 -2.01 25.22 8.25
N ASN A 212 -2.77 26.31 8.16
CA ASN A 212 -2.38 27.60 8.71
C ASN A 212 -3.11 27.82 10.03
N VAL A 213 -2.36 28.13 11.08
CA VAL A 213 -2.91 28.41 12.41
C VAL A 213 -2.76 29.90 12.70
N TYR A 214 -3.88 30.56 13.01
CA TYR A 214 -3.95 31.97 13.38
C TYR A 214 -4.31 32.12 14.86
N ALA A 215 -3.86 33.21 15.50
CA ALA A 215 -4.13 33.45 16.92
C ALA A 215 -5.63 33.73 17.15
N ASP A 216 -6.24 34.49 16.25
CA ASP A 216 -7.64 34.91 16.33
C ASP A 216 -8.22 35.21 14.94
N SER A 217 -9.49 35.62 14.93
CA SER A 217 -10.24 35.92 13.72
C SER A 217 -9.72 37.14 12.97
N VAL A 218 -9.13 38.13 13.64
CA VAL A 218 -8.56 39.32 12.97
C VAL A 218 -7.33 38.93 12.17
N GLU A 219 -6.46 38.09 12.75
CA GLU A 219 -5.30 37.54 12.04
C GLU A 219 -5.72 36.68 10.85
N SER A 220 -6.71 35.80 11.04
CA SER A 220 -7.27 34.99 9.96
C SER A 220 -7.90 35.83 8.85
N TYR A 221 -8.54 36.95 9.19
CA TYR A 221 -9.12 37.89 8.23
C TYR A 221 -8.03 38.55 7.37
N VAL A 222 -7.00 39.12 8.00
CA VAL A 222 -5.90 39.77 7.28
C VAL A 222 -5.18 38.77 6.38
N ALA A 223 -4.89 37.56 6.87
CA ALA A 223 -4.27 36.51 6.07
C ALA A 223 -5.14 36.13 4.85
N ARG A 224 -6.46 36.08 5.01
CA ARG A 224 -7.40 35.89 3.89
C ARG A 224 -7.27 37.01 2.86
N ILE A 225 -7.15 38.27 3.27
CA ILE A 225 -6.95 39.40 2.34
C ILE A 225 -5.65 39.24 1.55
N TYR A 226 -4.52 38.92 2.21
CA TYR A 226 -3.26 38.59 1.51
C TYR A 226 -3.46 37.51 0.44
N THR A 227 -4.13 36.40 0.81
CA THR A 227 -4.34 35.29 -0.13
C THR A 227 -5.26 35.67 -1.28
N LYS A 228 -6.36 36.39 -1.03
CA LYS A 228 -7.34 36.69 -2.08
C LYS A 228 -6.95 37.86 -2.98
N ALA A 229 -6.35 38.91 -2.44
CA ALA A 229 -5.91 40.07 -3.21
C ALA A 229 -4.53 39.84 -3.86
N LEU A 230 -3.57 39.30 -3.10
CA LEU A 230 -2.17 39.18 -3.53
C LEU A 230 -1.82 37.77 -4.02
N GLY A 231 -2.59 36.74 -3.69
CA GLY A 231 -2.34 35.38 -4.16
C GLY A 231 -1.21 34.66 -3.41
N ARG A 232 -0.86 35.13 -2.22
CA ARG A 232 0.22 34.57 -1.38
C ARG A 232 -0.15 34.57 0.10
N ASP A 233 0.57 33.77 0.87
CA ASP A 233 0.50 33.85 2.34
C ASP A 233 1.13 35.17 2.82
N PRO A 234 0.66 35.71 3.95
CA PRO A 234 1.28 36.87 4.56
C PRO A 234 2.66 36.54 5.14
N GLU A 235 3.58 37.49 5.01
CA GLU A 235 4.79 37.52 5.84
C GLU A 235 4.47 37.88 7.30
N PRO A 236 5.21 37.37 8.30
CA PRO A 236 4.88 37.58 9.71
C PRO A 236 4.81 39.05 10.14
N ALA A 237 5.70 39.90 9.62
CA ALA A 237 5.74 41.32 9.96
C ALA A 237 4.53 42.09 9.41
N GLY A 238 4.20 41.88 8.12
CA GLY A 238 3.04 42.50 7.48
C GLY A 238 1.73 42.04 8.11
N LEU A 239 1.60 40.75 8.41
CA LEU A 239 0.44 40.22 9.15
C LEU A 239 0.27 40.95 10.49
N LYS A 240 1.34 41.01 11.29
CA LYS A 240 1.33 41.68 12.59
C LYS A 240 0.96 43.15 12.49
N TYR A 241 1.48 43.85 11.48
CA TYR A 241 1.19 45.27 11.24
C TYR A 241 -0.30 45.50 10.97
N TRP A 242 -0.88 44.83 9.98
CA TRP A 242 -2.29 45.04 9.61
C TRP A 242 -3.27 44.59 10.70
N VAL A 243 -2.95 43.50 11.40
CA VAL A 243 -3.71 43.06 12.58
C VAL A 243 -3.66 44.13 13.68
N GLY A 244 -2.49 44.72 13.91
CA GLY A 244 -2.31 45.81 14.88
C GLY A 244 -3.12 47.06 14.52
N GLU A 245 -3.16 47.45 13.24
CA GLU A 245 -3.98 48.57 12.76
C GLU A 245 -5.47 48.38 13.02
N ILE A 246 -5.99 47.16 12.77
CA ILE A 246 -7.40 46.84 13.00
C ILE A 246 -7.70 46.81 14.50
N LYS A 247 -6.89 46.10 15.29
CA LYS A 247 -7.12 45.94 16.74
C LYS A 247 -7.01 47.25 17.50
N ALA A 248 -6.17 48.18 17.03
CA ALA A 248 -6.04 49.50 17.63
C ALA A 248 -7.12 50.49 17.17
N GLY A 249 -8.08 50.08 16.32
CA GLY A 249 -9.13 50.94 15.78
C GLY A 249 -8.63 52.02 14.79
N ARG A 250 -7.36 51.97 14.37
CA ARG A 250 -6.76 52.95 13.44
C ARG A 250 -7.17 52.73 11.99
N LYS A 251 -7.61 51.51 11.66
CA LYS A 251 -8.21 51.15 10.37
C LYS A 251 -9.37 50.20 10.60
N THR A 252 -10.42 50.35 9.81
CA THR A 252 -11.46 49.32 9.68
C THR A 252 -10.95 48.15 8.84
N ALA A 253 -11.57 46.98 9.00
CA ALA A 253 -11.32 45.82 8.16
C ALA A 253 -11.45 46.15 6.66
N VAL A 254 -12.48 46.92 6.31
CA VAL A 254 -12.74 47.37 4.94
C VAL A 254 -11.60 48.25 4.41
N GLN A 255 -11.14 49.23 5.18
CA GLN A 255 -10.01 50.08 4.79
C GLN A 255 -8.74 49.25 4.58
N VAL A 256 -8.45 48.29 5.46
CA VAL A 256 -7.30 47.39 5.27
C VAL A 256 -7.44 46.61 3.96
N ALA A 257 -8.60 46.01 3.69
CA ALA A 257 -8.80 45.27 2.44
C ALA A 257 -8.61 46.13 1.18
N GLU A 258 -9.08 47.39 1.20
CA GLU A 258 -8.88 48.33 0.10
C GLU A 258 -7.40 48.71 -0.10
N MET A 259 -6.66 48.91 0.99
CA MET A 259 -5.25 49.30 0.94
C MET A 259 -4.38 48.26 0.20
N PHE A 260 -4.76 46.98 0.22
CA PHE A 260 -4.05 45.95 -0.54
C PHE A 260 -4.15 46.15 -2.06
N PHE A 261 -5.21 46.77 -2.56
CA PHE A 261 -5.38 47.07 -3.98
C PHE A 261 -4.63 48.34 -4.42
N PHE A 262 -4.25 49.18 -3.47
CA PHE A 262 -3.41 50.37 -3.71
C PHE A 262 -1.93 50.10 -3.48
N ALA A 263 -1.58 48.97 -2.85
CA ALA A 263 -0.20 48.59 -2.62
C ALA A 263 0.55 48.41 -3.95
N PRO A 264 1.83 48.85 -4.04
CA PRO A 264 2.67 48.63 -5.21
C PRO A 264 2.68 47.18 -5.68
N GLU A 265 2.68 46.23 -4.74
CA GLU A 265 2.62 44.80 -5.06
C GLU A 265 1.42 44.42 -5.93
N PHE A 266 0.23 44.99 -5.66
CA PHE A 266 -0.96 44.71 -6.45
C PHE A 266 -0.97 45.49 -7.76
N THR A 267 -0.63 46.78 -7.72
CA THR A 267 -0.67 47.64 -8.91
C THR A 267 0.38 47.22 -9.95
N ASN A 268 1.54 46.73 -9.50
CA ASN A 268 2.60 46.20 -10.36
C ASN A 268 2.22 44.92 -11.11
N LYS A 269 1.12 44.24 -10.72
CA LYS A 269 0.58 43.10 -11.49
C LYS A 269 0.03 43.50 -12.85
N LYS A 270 -0.23 44.80 -13.08
CA LYS A 270 -0.74 45.36 -14.34
C LYS A 270 -1.93 44.58 -14.90
N LEU A 271 -2.82 44.13 -14.02
CA LEU A 271 -3.98 43.34 -14.38
C LEU A 271 -4.84 44.08 -15.41
N ASN A 272 -5.37 43.35 -16.39
CA ASN A 272 -6.42 43.89 -17.25
C ASN A 272 -7.76 44.01 -16.49
N ASN A 273 -8.76 44.66 -17.09
CA ASN A 273 -10.05 44.91 -16.42
C ASN A 273 -10.74 43.61 -15.98
N LYS A 274 -10.69 42.56 -16.79
CA LYS A 274 -11.29 41.26 -16.47
C LYS A 274 -10.60 40.58 -15.29
N GLU A 275 -9.27 40.56 -15.27
CA GLU A 275 -8.48 39.99 -14.17
C GLU A 275 -8.68 40.77 -12.88
N TYR A 276 -8.69 42.09 -12.96
CA TYR A 276 -8.94 42.97 -11.83
C TYR A 276 -10.29 42.67 -11.17
N VAL A 277 -11.38 42.66 -11.96
CA VAL A 277 -12.73 42.35 -11.46
C VAL A 277 -12.78 40.94 -10.85
N LYS A 278 -12.15 39.93 -11.45
CA LYS A 278 -12.06 38.59 -10.86
C LYS A 278 -11.38 38.57 -9.50
N VAL A 279 -10.33 39.37 -9.28
CA VAL A 279 -9.70 39.49 -7.95
C VAL A 279 -10.64 40.19 -6.95
N LEU A 280 -11.41 41.20 -7.39
CA LEU A 280 -12.41 41.85 -6.53
C LEU A 280 -13.47 40.85 -6.04
N TYR A 281 -14.06 40.07 -6.95
CA TYR A 281 -15.02 39.02 -6.57
C TYR A 281 -14.44 38.03 -5.56
N ARG A 282 -13.24 37.49 -5.83
CA ARG A 282 -12.59 36.55 -4.92
C ARG A 282 -12.30 37.17 -3.54
N THR A 283 -11.93 38.44 -3.50
CA THR A 283 -11.54 39.12 -2.26
C THR A 283 -12.75 39.55 -1.45
N PHE A 284 -13.67 40.29 -2.06
CA PHE A 284 -14.78 40.95 -1.37
C PHE A 284 -16.04 40.08 -1.29
N MET A 285 -16.20 39.09 -2.17
CA MET A 285 -17.38 38.21 -2.17
C MET A 285 -17.04 36.75 -1.86
N GLY A 286 -15.76 36.37 -1.86
CA GLY A 286 -15.33 35.01 -1.54
C GLY A 286 -15.73 33.97 -2.58
N ARG A 287 -16.12 34.40 -3.78
CA ARG A 287 -16.59 33.57 -4.89
C ARG A 287 -15.98 34.02 -6.22
N GLU A 288 -16.06 33.18 -7.24
CA GLU A 288 -15.79 33.61 -8.61
C GLU A 288 -16.96 34.45 -9.14
N ALA A 289 -16.65 35.33 -10.09
CA ALA A 289 -17.67 36.13 -10.78
C ALA A 289 -18.55 35.21 -11.64
N ASP A 290 -19.86 35.40 -11.58
CA ASP A 290 -20.76 34.91 -12.62
C ASP A 290 -20.57 35.74 -13.90
N GLN A 291 -20.99 35.17 -15.04
CA GLN A 291 -20.73 35.79 -16.35
C GLN A 291 -21.40 37.16 -16.50
N GLY A 292 -22.61 37.34 -15.96
CA GLY A 292 -23.37 38.59 -16.06
C GLY A 292 -22.74 39.71 -15.24
N GLY A 293 -22.43 39.43 -13.97
CA GLY A 293 -21.74 40.37 -13.08
C GLY A 293 -20.36 40.74 -13.61
N LEU A 294 -19.60 39.77 -14.13
CA LEU A 294 -18.30 40.04 -14.74
C LEU A 294 -18.41 41.01 -15.92
N ASN A 295 -19.37 40.79 -16.83
CA ASN A 295 -19.59 41.66 -17.98
C ASN A 295 -20.00 43.07 -17.54
N TYR A 296 -20.89 43.19 -16.55
CA TYR A 296 -21.35 44.48 -16.01
C TYR A 296 -20.19 45.36 -15.54
N TRP A 297 -19.30 44.82 -14.71
CA TRP A 297 -18.18 45.59 -14.17
C TRP A 297 -17.12 45.91 -15.22
N ILE A 298 -16.87 44.99 -16.17
CA ILE A 298 -15.93 45.24 -17.26
C ILE A 298 -16.43 46.35 -18.18
N ASP A 299 -17.72 46.34 -18.54
CA ASP A 299 -18.32 47.38 -19.37
C ASP A 299 -18.19 48.77 -18.73
N ARG A 300 -18.46 48.88 -17.42
CA ARG A 300 -18.28 50.13 -16.67
C ARG A 300 -16.83 50.63 -16.68
N LEU A 301 -15.86 49.74 -16.48
CA LEU A 301 -14.43 50.08 -16.58
C LEU A 301 -14.03 50.50 -18.01
N ASN A 302 -14.58 49.84 -19.03
CA ASN A 302 -14.31 50.18 -20.43
C ASN A 302 -14.94 51.52 -20.84
N LYS A 303 -16.05 51.91 -20.19
CA LYS A 303 -16.70 53.22 -20.33
C LYS A 303 -16.03 54.33 -19.51
N GLY A 304 -14.89 54.05 -18.88
CA GLY A 304 -14.06 55.06 -18.20
C GLY A 304 -14.29 55.19 -16.70
N GLU A 305 -15.13 54.35 -16.07
CA GLU A 305 -15.21 54.34 -14.61
C GLU A 305 -13.86 53.91 -14.00
N SER A 306 -13.41 54.65 -12.99
CA SER A 306 -12.13 54.35 -12.35
C SER A 306 -12.16 53.03 -11.59
N ARG A 307 -11.02 52.31 -11.59
CA ARG A 307 -10.82 51.12 -10.74
C ARG A 307 -11.07 51.39 -9.27
N LYS A 308 -10.75 52.61 -8.80
CA LYS A 308 -11.02 53.03 -7.43
C LYS A 308 -12.52 53.07 -7.13
N SER A 309 -13.34 53.59 -8.05
CA SER A 309 -14.81 53.60 -7.90
C SER A 309 -15.36 52.17 -7.83
N VAL A 310 -14.93 51.31 -8.76
CA VAL A 310 -15.35 49.90 -8.78
C VAL A 310 -14.91 49.18 -7.50
N LEU A 311 -13.68 49.36 -7.03
CA LEU A 311 -13.21 48.82 -5.75
C LEU A 311 -14.11 49.22 -4.58
N LYS A 312 -14.48 50.51 -4.49
CA LYS A 312 -15.35 51.02 -3.44
C LYS A 312 -16.74 50.37 -3.48
N ALA A 313 -17.28 50.11 -4.66
CA ALA A 313 -18.55 49.40 -4.80
C ALA A 313 -18.47 47.96 -4.24
N PHE A 314 -17.39 47.23 -4.52
CA PHE A 314 -17.16 45.89 -3.95
C PHE A 314 -16.90 45.94 -2.43
N ALA A 315 -16.06 46.86 -1.97
CA ALA A 315 -15.74 47.01 -0.55
C ALA A 315 -16.94 47.45 0.30
N GLY A 316 -17.87 48.20 -0.29
CA GLY A 316 -19.11 48.64 0.36
C GLY A 316 -20.27 47.64 0.31
N CYS A 317 -20.15 46.55 -0.45
CA CYS A 317 -21.27 45.66 -0.71
C CYS A 317 -21.72 44.88 0.54
N PRO A 318 -23.02 44.54 0.67
CA PRO A 318 -23.53 43.74 1.80
C PRO A 318 -22.85 42.38 1.95
N GLU A 319 -22.50 41.72 0.85
CA GLU A 319 -21.78 40.43 0.89
C GLU A 319 -20.45 40.55 1.63
N PHE A 320 -19.66 41.59 1.35
CA PHE A 320 -18.37 41.78 2.02
C PHE A 320 -18.54 42.13 3.50
N LYS A 321 -19.53 42.97 3.84
CA LYS A 321 -19.86 43.28 5.24
C LYS A 321 -20.21 42.01 6.02
N ALA A 322 -20.96 41.08 5.41
CA ALA A 322 -21.27 39.79 6.02
C ALA A 322 -20.01 38.93 6.21
N ILE A 323 -19.08 38.94 5.24
CA ILE A 323 -17.79 38.27 5.38
C ILE A 323 -16.98 38.87 6.54
N VAL A 324 -16.84 40.19 6.60
CA VAL A 324 -16.12 40.89 7.69
C VAL A 324 -16.73 40.52 9.05
N LYS A 325 -18.06 40.59 9.17
CA LYS A 325 -18.79 40.22 10.39
C LYS A 325 -18.57 38.77 10.81
N SER A 326 -18.35 37.84 9.86
CA SER A 326 -18.04 36.44 10.18
C SER A 326 -16.70 36.25 10.93
N PHE A 327 -15.81 37.26 10.87
CA PHE A 327 -14.58 37.32 11.65
C PHE A 327 -14.75 38.11 12.97
N GLY A 328 -15.96 38.56 13.31
CA GLY A 328 -16.22 39.37 14.51
C GLY A 328 -15.70 40.81 14.40
N LEU A 329 -15.59 41.33 13.18
CA LEU A 329 -15.15 42.69 12.86
C LEU A 329 -16.31 43.54 12.31
#